data_AF-A0A6P2BQ75-F1
#
_entry.id   AF-A0A6P2BQ75-F1
#
_cell.length_a   1.000
_cell.length_b   1.000
_cell.length_c   1.000
_cell.angle_alpha   90.00
_cell.angle_beta   90.00
_cell.angle_gamma   90.00
#
_symmetry.space_group_name_H-M   'P 1'
#
loop_
_entity.id
_entity.type
_entity.pdbx_description
1 polymer ?
#
loop_
_entity_poly.entity_id
_entity_poly.type
_entity_poly.pdbx_seq_one_letter_code
_entity_poly.pdbx_strand_id
1 'polypeptide(L)'
;MRMWARATVAVVAIAVALTGCVKSRTSAAPAGSTAGDAAQEKSCTADYCDPADWDTALTSTPLKQIPPFAEPINVIISAGSTVSLAQIQQALGDWKTVSTATTVSVTGIHIKCISSEKADVTGGGYVPQHVAWRLGGCVDGNDLSISGNEDHVRIWSQPVSGGKHVAWFIAASYETMCVVRNGKLQTAAANKAWTALHPASAYHCVDGGPGSITTKHADGYDDAARDFAAAILAAAKSHGWHASQRIVTVNRRGSAGEGGVPFDDTVYVVTVAG
;
A
#
# COMPACT_ATOMS: atom_id res chain seq x y z
N MET A 1 -9.64 -29.39 43.56
CA MET A 1 -9.28 -28.17 44.33
C MET A 1 -8.21 -27.41 43.56
N ARG A 2 -8.28 -26.06 43.58
CA ARG A 2 -7.44 -25.05 42.87
C ARG A 2 -7.92 -24.76 41.44
N MET A 3 -8.92 -23.89 41.30
CA MET A 3 -8.93 -22.40 41.32
C MET A 3 -8.61 -21.78 39.96
N TRP A 4 -9.68 -21.28 39.34
CA TRP A 4 -9.71 -20.41 38.16
C TRP A 4 -9.31 -18.99 38.55
N ALA A 5 -8.51 -18.32 37.73
CA ALA A 5 -8.34 -16.87 37.79
C ALA A 5 -8.99 -16.24 36.54
N ARG A 6 -10.07 -15.48 36.77
CA ARG A 6 -10.71 -14.61 35.78
C ARG A 6 -10.02 -13.25 35.84
N ALA A 7 -9.54 -12.75 34.70
CA ALA A 7 -9.06 -11.38 34.58
C ALA A 7 -10.21 -10.47 34.11
N THR A 8 -10.45 -9.42 34.88
CA THR A 8 -11.51 -8.42 34.66
C THR A 8 -11.00 -7.32 33.73
N VAL A 9 -11.77 -7.00 32.69
CA VAL A 9 -11.54 -5.87 31.78
C VAL A 9 -12.03 -4.57 32.45
N ALA A 10 -11.20 -3.54 32.48
CA ALA A 10 -11.60 -2.19 32.87
C ALA A 10 -11.72 -1.30 31.61
N VAL A 11 -12.93 -0.80 31.38
CA VAL A 11 -13.27 0.20 30.36
C VAL A 11 -13.13 1.57 31.00
N VAL A 12 -12.31 2.45 30.42
CA VAL A 12 -12.29 3.88 30.77
C VAL A 12 -12.90 4.66 29.61
N ALA A 13 -14.08 5.21 29.86
CA ALA A 13 -14.70 6.23 29.03
C ALA A 13 -14.25 7.62 29.54
N ILE A 14 -13.82 8.50 28.65
CA ILE A 14 -13.74 9.94 28.95
C ILE A 14 -14.41 10.70 27.80
N ALA A 15 -15.43 11.47 28.19
CA ALA A 15 -16.21 12.33 27.32
C ALA A 15 -15.62 13.76 27.29
N VAL A 16 -15.52 14.28 26.06
CA VAL A 16 -15.73 15.63 25.52
C VAL A 16 -15.57 16.86 26.45
N ALA A 17 -14.80 17.84 25.98
CA ALA A 17 -15.13 19.26 26.14
C ALA A 17 -14.77 20.06 24.87
N LEU A 18 -15.78 20.75 24.32
CA LEU A 18 -15.71 21.79 23.29
C LEU A 18 -15.42 23.15 23.94
N THR A 19 -14.62 24.00 23.30
CA THR A 19 -14.62 25.49 23.31
C THR A 19 -13.37 25.94 22.53
N GLY A 20 -13.30 26.98 21.71
CA GLY A 20 -14.20 28.04 21.24
C GLY A 20 -13.40 28.92 20.26
N CYS A 21 -14.07 29.54 19.27
CA CYS A 21 -13.47 30.48 18.32
C CYS A 21 -13.41 31.91 18.91
N VAL A 22 -12.29 32.66 18.76
CA VAL A 22 -12.29 34.14 18.63
C VAL A 22 -11.11 34.63 17.76
N LYS A 23 -11.45 35.60 16.90
CA LYS A 23 -10.69 36.36 15.88
C LYS A 23 -9.44 37.16 16.33
N SER A 24 -8.43 37.10 15.46
CA SER A 24 -7.69 38.17 14.74
C SER A 24 -7.20 39.45 15.46
N ARG A 25 -5.88 39.70 15.39
CA ARG A 25 -5.26 41.03 15.16
C ARG A 25 -4.04 40.94 14.24
N THR A 26 -3.95 41.95 13.39
CA THR A 26 -3.07 42.18 12.25
C THR A 26 -1.70 42.79 12.59
N SER A 27 -0.75 42.51 11.68
CA SER A 27 0.38 43.33 11.21
C SER A 27 1.70 43.37 11.99
N ALA A 28 2.74 42.73 11.43
CA ALA A 28 3.85 43.41 10.75
C ALA A 28 4.74 42.40 9.99
N ALA A 29 5.00 42.64 8.70
CA ALA A 29 6.00 41.93 7.90
C ALA A 29 7.42 42.42 8.25
N PRO A 30 8.46 41.60 7.96
CA PRO A 30 9.26 41.94 6.79
C PRO A 30 9.58 40.75 5.88
N ALA A 31 10.08 41.10 4.70
CA ALA A 31 10.22 40.32 3.49
C ALA A 31 11.10 39.06 3.60
N GLY A 32 10.65 38.00 2.93
CA GLY A 32 11.37 36.75 2.71
C GLY A 32 10.57 35.85 1.79
N SER A 33 10.72 36.06 0.49
CA SER A 33 10.11 35.26 -0.58
C SER A 33 10.73 33.87 -0.64
N THR A 34 9.97 32.83 -0.28
CA THR A 34 9.98 31.52 -0.95
C THR A 34 8.60 30.91 -0.86
N ALA A 35 8.05 30.62 -2.05
CA ALA A 35 6.83 29.88 -2.35
C ALA A 35 6.10 29.27 -1.14
N GLY A 36 4.95 29.85 -0.82
CA GLY A 36 3.97 29.12 -0.03
C GLY A 36 3.61 27.85 -0.79
N ASP A 37 3.81 26.70 -0.14
CA ASP A 37 3.01 25.51 -0.40
C ASP A 37 1.54 25.96 -0.31
N ALA A 38 0.96 26.29 -1.46
CA ALA A 38 -0.48 26.40 -1.56
C ALA A 38 -0.99 25.01 -1.16
N ALA A 39 -1.61 24.91 0.01
CA ALA A 39 -2.33 23.72 0.42
C ALA A 39 -3.25 23.36 -0.75
N GLN A 40 -2.93 22.27 -1.44
CA GLN A 40 -3.72 21.78 -2.56
C GLN A 40 -5.13 21.59 -2.03
N GLU A 41 -6.08 22.35 -2.57
CA GLU A 41 -7.47 22.26 -2.16
C GLU A 41 -7.93 20.84 -2.47
N LYS A 42 -8.29 20.08 -1.42
CA LYS A 42 -8.72 18.69 -1.56
C LYS A 42 -9.96 18.64 -2.43
N SER A 43 -9.82 18.13 -3.65
CA SER A 43 -10.96 17.85 -4.51
C SER A 43 -11.68 16.62 -3.97
N CYS A 44 -12.98 16.74 -3.73
CA CYS A 44 -13.82 15.63 -3.29
C CYS A 44 -14.86 15.30 -4.35
N THR A 45 -15.01 14.02 -4.64
CA THR A 45 -16.09 13.47 -5.47
C THR A 45 -16.96 12.52 -4.64
N ALA A 46 -18.02 11.98 -5.23
CA ALA A 46 -18.78 10.89 -4.61
C ALA A 46 -17.98 9.57 -4.53
N ASP A 47 -16.91 9.44 -5.32
CA ASP A 47 -16.11 8.21 -5.40
C ASP A 47 -14.97 8.20 -4.36
N TYR A 48 -14.29 9.33 -4.17
CA TYR A 48 -13.18 9.53 -3.23
C TYR A 48 -12.86 11.03 -3.12
N CYS A 49 -12.10 11.42 -2.11
CA CYS A 49 -11.42 12.71 -2.02
C CYS A 49 -9.94 12.55 -2.32
N ASP A 50 -9.31 13.53 -2.97
CA ASP A 50 -7.86 13.52 -3.14
C ASP A 50 -7.17 13.33 -1.78
N PRO A 51 -6.22 12.38 -1.68
CA PRO A 51 -5.50 12.13 -0.45
C PRO A 51 -4.61 13.35 -0.14
N ALA A 52 -4.12 13.44 1.09
CA ALA A 52 -3.14 14.50 1.39
C ALA A 52 -1.79 14.22 0.74
N ASP A 53 -1.48 12.94 0.54
CA ASP A 53 -0.33 12.48 -0.22
C ASP A 53 -0.74 11.32 -1.14
N TRP A 54 -0.26 11.36 -2.38
CA TRP A 54 -0.44 10.28 -3.36
C TRP A 54 0.61 9.19 -3.21
N ASP A 55 1.57 9.37 -2.31
CA ASP A 55 2.61 8.41 -1.95
C ASP A 55 2.47 7.93 -0.50
N THR A 56 3.00 6.74 -0.22
CA THR A 56 3.16 6.26 1.16
C THR A 56 4.19 7.11 1.92
N ALA A 57 4.24 6.95 3.25
CA ALA A 57 5.30 7.53 4.06
C ALA A 57 6.65 7.01 3.58
N LEU A 58 7.67 7.88 3.61
CA LEU A 58 9.02 7.45 3.28
C LEU A 58 9.47 6.30 4.21
N THR A 59 9.78 5.17 3.59
CA THR A 59 10.28 3.96 4.23
C THR A 59 11.78 3.87 3.98
N SER A 60 12.53 3.49 5.02
CA SER A 60 13.97 3.19 4.88
C SER A 60 14.18 1.69 4.79
N THR A 61 15.11 1.29 3.93
CA THR A 61 15.55 -0.12 3.90
C THR A 61 16.71 -0.32 4.88
N PRO A 62 16.97 -1.56 5.32
CA PRO A 62 18.22 -1.89 6.02
C PRO A 62 19.48 -1.75 5.14
N LEU A 63 19.31 -1.42 3.85
CA LEU A 63 20.37 -1.36 2.86
C LEU A 63 20.74 0.09 2.55
N LYS A 64 21.95 0.48 2.98
CA LYS A 64 22.46 1.84 2.81
C LYS A 64 22.44 2.34 1.36
N GLN A 65 22.49 1.44 0.39
CA GLN A 65 22.47 1.78 -1.04
C GLN A 65 21.06 2.03 -1.62
N ILE A 66 19.98 1.69 -0.91
CA ILE A 66 18.63 2.09 -1.31
C ILE A 66 18.26 3.33 -0.49
N PRO A 67 18.16 4.52 -1.13
CA PRO A 67 17.66 5.71 -0.47
C PRO A 67 16.25 5.49 0.12
N PRO A 68 15.81 6.31 1.09
CA PRO A 68 14.41 6.31 1.49
C PRO A 68 13.49 6.44 0.27
N PHE A 69 12.43 5.64 0.24
CA PHE A 69 11.52 5.52 -0.89
C PHE A 69 10.08 5.58 -0.38
N ALA A 70 9.15 5.85 -1.29
CA ALA A 70 7.72 5.72 -1.06
C ALA A 70 7.11 4.89 -2.18
N GLU A 71 5.94 4.32 -1.93
CA GLU A 71 5.16 3.62 -2.95
C GLU A 71 4.01 4.51 -3.42
N PRO A 72 3.66 4.46 -4.72
CA PRO A 72 2.55 5.23 -5.24
C PRO A 72 1.23 4.60 -4.84
N ILE A 73 0.28 5.41 -4.40
CA ILE A 73 -1.12 5.03 -4.44
C ILE A 73 -1.57 5.07 -5.90
N ASN A 74 -1.74 3.91 -6.52
CA ASN A 74 -1.92 3.73 -7.97
C ASN A 74 -3.23 3.02 -8.35
N VAL A 75 -4.00 2.53 -7.37
CA VAL A 75 -5.36 2.02 -7.59
C VAL A 75 -6.31 2.55 -6.50
N ILE A 76 -7.56 2.85 -6.88
CA ILE A 76 -8.66 3.16 -5.95
C ILE A 76 -9.86 2.27 -6.26
N ILE A 77 -10.45 1.66 -5.23
CA ILE A 77 -11.81 1.13 -5.32
C ILE A 77 -12.76 2.20 -4.77
N SER A 78 -13.63 2.73 -5.62
CA SER A 78 -14.52 3.85 -5.34
C SER A 78 -15.48 3.55 -4.18
N ALA A 79 -15.80 4.57 -3.38
CA ALA A 79 -16.89 4.59 -2.39
C ALA A 79 -18.29 4.42 -3.02
N GLY A 80 -18.40 4.56 -4.34
CA GLY A 80 -19.60 4.19 -5.10
C GLY A 80 -19.78 2.68 -5.28
N SER A 81 -18.80 1.86 -4.91
CA SER A 81 -18.90 0.40 -5.01
C SER A 81 -19.84 -0.16 -3.95
N THR A 82 -20.80 -0.99 -4.36
CA THR A 82 -21.71 -1.70 -3.46
C THR A 82 -21.17 -3.07 -3.03
N VAL A 83 -20.22 -3.61 -3.79
CA VAL A 83 -19.50 -4.84 -3.45
C VAL A 83 -18.39 -4.51 -2.46
N SER A 84 -18.35 -5.24 -1.35
CA SER A 84 -17.35 -5.02 -0.31
C SER A 84 -15.94 -5.44 -0.74
N LEU A 85 -14.92 -4.83 -0.12
CA LEU A 85 -13.52 -5.20 -0.33
C LEU A 85 -13.27 -6.71 -0.13
N ALA A 86 -13.90 -7.31 0.88
CA ALA A 86 -13.78 -8.74 1.15
C ALA A 86 -14.40 -9.61 0.04
N GLN A 87 -15.53 -9.19 -0.54
CA GLN A 87 -16.13 -9.91 -1.67
C GLN A 87 -15.27 -9.78 -2.92
N ILE A 88 -14.68 -8.61 -3.18
CA ILE A 88 -13.71 -8.43 -4.27
C ILE A 88 -12.52 -9.36 -4.07
N GLN A 89 -11.93 -9.41 -2.87
CA GLN A 89 -10.82 -10.33 -2.57
C GLN A 89 -11.19 -11.79 -2.83
N GLN A 90 -12.37 -12.23 -2.40
CA GLN A 90 -12.84 -13.59 -2.62
C GLN A 90 -13.00 -13.90 -4.11
N ALA A 91 -13.53 -12.95 -4.89
CA ALA A 91 -13.71 -13.09 -6.33
C ALA A 91 -12.38 -13.11 -7.11
N LEU A 92 -11.33 -12.49 -6.58
CA LEU A 92 -9.97 -12.55 -7.11
C LEU A 92 -9.29 -13.92 -6.88
N GLY A 93 -9.85 -14.78 -6.02
CA GLY A 93 -9.46 -16.19 -5.84
C GLY A 93 -8.12 -16.41 -5.13
N ASP A 94 -7.02 -16.27 -5.86
CA ASP A 94 -5.67 -16.63 -5.40
C ASP A 94 -5.00 -15.54 -4.55
N TRP A 95 -5.64 -14.39 -4.41
CA TRP A 95 -5.19 -13.29 -3.56
C TRP A 95 -5.43 -13.61 -2.08
N LYS A 96 -4.35 -13.69 -1.30
CA LYS A 96 -4.43 -14.00 0.14
C LYS A 96 -4.00 -12.81 0.99
N THR A 97 -4.64 -12.66 2.14
CA THR A 97 -4.23 -11.68 3.15
C THR A 97 -2.86 -12.03 3.72
N VAL A 98 -1.97 -11.05 3.80
CA VAL A 98 -0.63 -11.16 4.37
C VAL A 98 -0.44 -10.20 5.54
N SER A 99 0.63 -10.38 6.31
CA SER A 99 0.87 -9.63 7.54
C SER A 99 1.23 -8.16 7.25
N THR A 100 0.59 -7.25 7.98
CA THR A 100 0.89 -5.81 7.97
C THR A 100 1.86 -5.40 9.09
N ALA A 101 2.31 -6.36 9.90
CA ALA A 101 3.16 -6.12 11.08
C ALA A 101 4.58 -5.69 10.71
N THR A 102 5.21 -4.83 11.51
CA THR A 102 6.58 -4.31 11.28
C THR A 102 7.71 -5.22 11.75
N THR A 103 7.43 -6.26 12.53
CA THR A 103 8.46 -7.12 13.16
C THR A 103 8.24 -8.60 12.90
N VAL A 104 9.31 -9.30 12.51
CA VAL A 104 9.34 -10.75 12.31
C VAL A 104 9.71 -11.44 13.62
N SER A 105 8.96 -12.48 14.01
CA SER A 105 9.40 -13.39 15.08
C SER A 105 10.54 -14.28 14.55
N VAL A 106 11.71 -14.21 15.19
CA VAL A 106 12.92 -14.98 14.82
C VAL A 106 12.93 -16.41 15.35
N THR A 107 11.92 -16.84 16.11
CA THR A 107 11.84 -18.21 16.65
C THR A 107 10.69 -18.98 16.02
N GLY A 108 11.03 -19.83 15.04
CA GLY A 108 10.16 -20.87 14.50
C GLY A 108 9.19 -20.39 13.42
N ILE A 109 9.44 -20.83 12.18
CA ILE A 109 8.52 -20.85 11.03
C ILE A 109 8.21 -19.46 10.42
N HIS A 110 8.87 -19.18 9.30
CA HIS A 110 8.35 -18.47 8.11
C HIS A 110 7.29 -17.39 8.32
N ILE A 111 7.69 -16.15 8.63
CA ILE A 111 6.86 -14.97 8.32
C ILE A 111 7.76 -13.79 7.95
N LYS A 112 8.11 -13.62 6.66
CA LYS A 112 8.74 -12.40 6.15
C LYS A 112 7.98 -11.72 5.01
N CYS A 113 6.68 -11.98 4.85
CA CYS A 113 5.81 -11.11 4.04
C CYS A 113 5.24 -10.01 4.95
N ILE A 114 6.16 -9.20 5.45
CA ILE A 114 5.83 -7.93 6.10
C ILE A 114 5.60 -6.92 5.00
N SER A 115 4.45 -6.28 5.07
CA SER A 115 4.01 -5.28 4.11
C SER A 115 3.82 -3.92 4.76
N SER A 116 4.48 -3.65 5.89
CA SER A 116 4.11 -2.54 6.76
C SER A 116 4.45 -1.18 6.16
N GLU A 117 3.41 -0.53 5.63
CA GLU A 117 3.46 0.80 5.04
C GLU A 117 2.45 1.72 5.73
N LYS A 118 2.64 3.03 5.55
CA LYS A 118 1.71 4.05 6.03
C LYS A 118 1.33 5.01 4.90
N ALA A 119 0.10 5.50 4.88
CA ALA A 119 -0.34 6.50 3.91
C ALA A 119 -1.22 7.56 4.59
N ASP A 120 -1.20 8.80 4.09
CA ASP A 120 -2.10 9.87 4.53
C ASP A 120 -3.26 10.08 3.54
N VAL A 121 -4.13 9.07 3.48
CA VAL A 121 -5.28 9.09 2.57
C VAL A 121 -6.41 9.98 3.08
N THR A 122 -6.31 10.61 4.26
CA THR A 122 -7.41 11.43 4.83
C THR A 122 -7.01 12.87 5.15
N GLY A 123 -5.71 13.20 5.16
CA GLY A 123 -5.13 14.42 5.72
C GLY A 123 -5.10 14.47 7.24
N GLY A 124 -5.36 13.35 7.91
CA GLY A 124 -5.24 13.21 9.36
C GLY A 124 -3.82 12.81 9.79
N GLY A 125 -2.89 12.65 8.85
CA GLY A 125 -1.56 12.10 9.05
C GLY A 125 -1.42 10.66 8.55
N TYR A 126 -0.18 10.20 8.40
CA TYR A 126 0.13 8.85 7.92
C TYR A 126 -0.35 7.77 8.90
N VAL A 127 -1.22 6.88 8.41
CA VAL A 127 -1.74 5.75 9.18
C VAL A 127 -1.28 4.41 8.60
N PRO A 128 -1.09 3.36 9.42
CA PRO A 128 -0.81 2.01 8.93
C PRO A 128 -1.91 1.53 7.98
N GLN A 129 -1.55 0.67 7.03
CA GLN A 129 -2.54 0.05 6.15
C GLN A 129 -3.61 -0.74 6.91
N HIS A 130 -4.80 -0.78 6.31
CA HIS A 130 -5.92 -1.58 6.79
C HIS A 130 -5.66 -3.08 6.58
N VAL A 131 -5.18 -3.43 5.39
CA VAL A 131 -4.88 -4.81 5.00
C VAL A 131 -3.83 -4.81 3.88
N ALA A 132 -3.15 -5.94 3.68
CA ALA A 132 -2.37 -6.20 2.48
C ALA A 132 -2.70 -7.58 1.92
N TRP A 133 -2.65 -7.70 0.59
CA TRP A 133 -2.89 -8.95 -0.12
C TRP A 133 -1.77 -9.25 -1.08
N ARG A 134 -1.52 -10.54 -1.28
CA ARG A 134 -0.50 -11.03 -2.19
C ARG A 134 -1.05 -12.14 -3.06
N LEU A 135 -0.74 -12.11 -4.34
CA LEU A 135 -1.11 -13.18 -5.27
C LEU A 135 -0.37 -14.47 -4.87
N GLY A 136 -1.11 -15.56 -4.66
CA GLY A 136 -0.53 -16.82 -4.17
C GLY A 136 -0.17 -16.82 -2.68
N GLY A 137 -0.37 -15.69 -1.99
CA GLY A 137 -0.13 -15.51 -0.56
C GLY A 137 1.34 -15.40 -0.17
N CYS A 138 1.60 -15.60 1.13
CA CYS A 138 2.94 -15.44 1.70
C CYS A 138 3.64 -16.79 1.82
N VAL A 139 4.56 -17.09 0.91
CA VAL A 139 5.46 -18.24 1.01
C VAL A 139 6.84 -17.76 0.59
N ASP A 140 7.82 -17.86 1.49
CA ASP A 140 9.21 -17.45 1.25
C ASP A 140 9.76 -18.18 0.02
N GLY A 141 9.78 -17.52 -1.14
CA GLY A 141 10.25 -18.13 -2.39
C GLY A 141 9.21 -19.00 -3.10
N ASN A 142 7.91 -18.64 -3.09
CA ASN A 142 6.98 -19.21 -4.06
C ASN A 142 7.44 -18.95 -5.50
N ASP A 143 6.88 -19.69 -6.46
CA ASP A 143 7.22 -19.55 -7.87
C ASP A 143 7.00 -18.12 -8.38
N LEU A 144 6.00 -17.39 -7.86
CA LEU A 144 5.72 -16.01 -8.24
C LEU A 144 6.85 -15.06 -7.84
N SER A 145 7.25 -15.10 -6.56
CA SER A 145 8.33 -14.29 -5.98
C SER A 145 9.69 -14.59 -6.60
N ILE A 146 9.93 -15.85 -6.99
CA ILE A 146 11.18 -16.27 -7.65
C ILE A 146 11.18 -15.91 -9.14
N SER A 147 10.01 -15.71 -9.75
CA SER A 147 9.90 -15.39 -11.18
C SER A 147 9.62 -13.92 -11.47
N GLY A 148 9.47 -13.07 -10.44
CA GLY A 148 9.06 -11.68 -10.60
C GLY A 148 7.65 -11.57 -11.17
N ASN A 149 6.72 -12.40 -10.69
CA ASN A 149 5.30 -12.37 -11.06
C ASN A 149 4.41 -12.17 -9.85
N GLU A 150 4.99 -11.84 -8.71
CA GLU A 150 4.25 -11.70 -7.48
C GLU A 150 3.69 -10.31 -7.34
N ASP A 151 2.37 -10.21 -7.47
CA ASP A 151 1.65 -8.97 -7.29
C ASP A 151 1.27 -8.80 -5.81
N HIS A 152 1.51 -7.62 -5.28
CA HIS A 152 1.34 -7.27 -3.88
C HIS A 152 0.62 -5.93 -3.77
N VAL A 153 -0.43 -5.89 -2.95
CA VAL A 153 -1.22 -4.68 -2.71
C VAL A 153 -1.27 -4.33 -1.23
N ARG A 154 -1.01 -3.06 -0.90
CA ARG A 154 -1.25 -2.45 0.41
C ARG A 154 -2.47 -1.55 0.33
N ILE A 155 -3.37 -1.64 1.30
CA ILE A 155 -4.71 -1.06 1.18
C ILE A 155 -5.06 -0.22 2.41
N TRP A 156 -5.51 1.02 2.17
CA TRP A 156 -6.02 1.97 3.16
C TRP A 156 -7.47 2.33 2.86
N SER A 157 -8.21 2.84 3.86
CA SER A 157 -9.58 3.33 3.68
C SER A 157 -9.68 4.84 3.87
N GLN A 158 -10.52 5.47 3.05
CA GLN A 158 -10.90 6.87 3.18
C GLN A 158 -12.43 6.96 3.26
N PRO A 159 -12.99 7.44 4.39
CA PRO A 159 -14.40 7.82 4.45
C PRO A 159 -14.69 8.97 3.49
N VAL A 160 -15.78 8.87 2.72
CA VAL A 160 -16.26 9.94 1.83
C VAL A 160 -17.52 10.57 2.43
N SER A 161 -17.52 11.90 2.56
CA SER A 161 -18.64 12.62 3.21
C SER A 161 -19.95 12.36 2.49
N GLY A 162 -21.00 11.98 3.24
CA GLY A 162 -22.31 11.63 2.69
C GLY A 162 -22.38 10.26 1.98
N GLY A 163 -21.25 9.55 1.85
CA GLY A 163 -21.18 8.21 1.28
C GLY A 163 -21.64 7.13 2.25
N LYS A 164 -22.26 6.06 1.72
CA LYS A 164 -22.61 4.85 2.50
C LYS A 164 -21.44 3.89 2.65
N HIS A 165 -20.46 3.99 1.76
CA HIS A 165 -19.26 3.14 1.74
C HIS A 165 -18.01 4.02 1.79
N VAL A 166 -16.85 3.38 1.98
CA VAL A 166 -15.54 4.04 1.98
C VAL A 166 -14.85 3.79 0.64
N ALA A 167 -13.95 4.69 0.26
CA ALA A 167 -13.01 4.44 -0.83
C ALA A 167 -11.81 3.64 -0.30
N TRP A 168 -11.29 2.72 -1.10
CA TRP A 168 -10.08 1.96 -0.78
C TRP A 168 -8.94 2.42 -1.65
N PHE A 169 -7.88 2.94 -1.02
CA PHE A 169 -6.68 3.44 -1.66
C PHE A 169 -5.62 2.35 -1.62
N ILE A 170 -4.94 2.10 -2.74
CA ILE A 170 -4.14 0.91 -2.94
C ILE A 170 -2.81 1.28 -3.58
N ALA A 171 -1.72 0.79 -3.00
CA ALA A 171 -0.40 0.72 -3.63
C ALA A 171 -0.18 -0.72 -4.12
N ALA A 172 -0.15 -0.91 -5.43
CA ALA A 172 0.10 -2.18 -6.10
C ALA A 172 1.53 -2.22 -6.65
N SER A 173 2.21 -3.35 -6.52
CA SER A 173 3.56 -3.54 -7.06
C SER A 173 3.85 -5.00 -7.39
N TYR A 174 4.50 -5.23 -8.52
CA TYR A 174 5.17 -6.50 -8.82
C TYR A 174 6.49 -6.55 -8.07
N GLU A 175 6.69 -7.66 -7.38
CA GLU A 175 7.83 -7.87 -6.50
C GLU A 175 8.56 -9.17 -6.84
N THR A 176 9.88 -9.11 -6.75
CA THR A 176 10.77 -10.27 -6.79
C THR A 176 11.39 -10.49 -5.42
N MET A 177 11.47 -11.74 -4.98
CA MET A 177 12.26 -12.13 -3.82
C MET A 177 13.75 -11.89 -4.11
N CYS A 178 14.34 -11.02 -3.30
CA CYS A 178 15.72 -10.62 -3.33
C CYS A 178 16.46 -11.08 -2.07
N VAL A 179 17.78 -11.15 -2.21
CA VAL A 179 18.71 -11.37 -1.11
C VAL A 179 19.87 -10.39 -1.17
N VAL A 180 20.40 -10.07 0.00
CA VAL A 180 21.57 -9.22 0.13
C VAL A 180 22.78 -10.10 0.37
N ARG A 181 23.69 -10.13 -0.60
CA ARG A 181 24.92 -10.90 -0.53
C ARG A 181 26.10 -10.00 -0.82
N ASN A 182 27.06 -9.95 0.11
CA ASN A 182 28.26 -9.11 0.01
C ASN A 182 27.94 -7.63 -0.28
N GLY A 183 26.90 -7.10 0.36
CA GLY A 183 26.46 -5.71 0.18
C GLY A 183 25.76 -5.42 -1.15
N LYS A 184 25.42 -6.44 -1.95
CA LYS A 184 24.69 -6.30 -3.21
C LYS A 184 23.35 -7.00 -3.15
N LEU A 185 22.34 -6.37 -3.73
CA LEU A 185 21.05 -7.02 -3.98
C LEU A 185 21.15 -7.95 -5.19
N GLN A 186 20.59 -9.14 -5.04
CA GLN A 186 20.53 -10.17 -6.06
C GLN A 186 19.19 -10.89 -5.99
N THR A 187 18.66 -11.34 -7.12
CA THR A 187 17.45 -12.15 -7.15
C THR A 187 17.70 -13.47 -6.38
N ALA A 188 16.69 -13.93 -5.64
CA ALA A 188 16.73 -15.25 -5.02
C ALA A 188 16.88 -16.36 -6.07
N ALA A 189 16.30 -16.15 -7.27
CA ALA A 189 16.41 -17.06 -8.41
C ALA A 189 17.86 -17.30 -8.85
N ALA A 190 18.70 -16.27 -8.83
CA ALA A 190 20.11 -16.37 -9.20
C ALA A 190 20.97 -17.09 -8.13
N ASN A 191 20.47 -17.23 -6.90
CA ASN A 191 21.24 -17.75 -5.76
C ASN A 191 20.45 -18.73 -4.87
N LYS A 192 19.65 -19.61 -5.46
CA LYS A 192 18.72 -20.50 -4.73
C LYS A 192 19.35 -21.23 -3.54
N ALA A 193 20.53 -21.83 -3.73
CA ALA A 193 21.22 -22.57 -2.66
C ALA A 193 21.64 -21.66 -1.48
N TRP A 194 22.07 -20.43 -1.77
CA TRP A 194 22.42 -19.47 -0.73
C TRP A 194 21.17 -18.97 -0.01
N THR A 195 20.11 -18.61 -0.76
CA THR A 195 18.83 -18.14 -0.21
C THR A 195 18.21 -19.17 0.73
N ALA A 196 18.25 -20.45 0.35
CA ALA A 196 17.74 -21.55 1.18
C ALA A 196 18.47 -21.67 2.54
N LEU A 197 19.76 -21.31 2.59
CA LEU A 197 20.57 -21.33 3.82
C LEU A 197 20.50 -20.02 4.62
N HIS A 198 20.00 -18.93 4.01
CA HIS A 198 19.94 -17.60 4.61
C HIS A 198 18.56 -16.95 4.48
N PRO A 199 17.46 -17.62 4.88
CA PRO A 199 16.10 -17.10 4.72
C PRO A 199 15.88 -15.78 5.47
N ALA A 200 16.64 -15.53 6.54
CA ALA A 200 16.60 -14.25 7.26
C ALA A 200 17.11 -13.06 6.44
N SER A 201 17.76 -13.28 5.30
CA SER A 201 18.27 -12.22 4.41
C SER A 201 17.34 -11.92 3.24
N ALA A 202 16.19 -12.59 3.17
CA ALA A 202 15.18 -12.37 2.15
C ALA A 202 14.43 -11.05 2.36
N TYR A 203 14.19 -10.35 1.26
CA TYR A 203 13.43 -9.10 1.13
C TYR A 203 12.77 -9.09 -0.25
N HIS A 204 11.72 -8.29 -0.47
CA HIS A 204 11.06 -8.19 -1.78
C HIS A 204 11.47 -6.88 -2.46
N CYS A 205 12.21 -6.96 -3.57
CA CYS A 205 12.47 -5.79 -4.39
C CYS A 205 11.30 -5.57 -5.34
N VAL A 206 10.97 -4.31 -5.60
CA VAL A 206 10.08 -3.95 -6.70
C VAL A 206 10.75 -4.26 -8.04
N ASP A 207 10.00 -4.88 -8.95
CA ASP A 207 10.50 -5.15 -10.29
C ASP A 207 10.77 -3.84 -11.07
N GLY A 208 11.89 -3.82 -11.79
CA GLY A 208 12.50 -2.60 -12.32
C GLY A 208 13.62 -2.06 -11.43
N GLY A 209 13.63 -2.43 -10.15
CA GLY A 209 14.61 -1.97 -9.16
C GLY A 209 15.88 -2.85 -9.11
N PRO A 210 16.93 -2.42 -8.39
CA PRO A 210 18.15 -3.19 -8.23
C PRO A 210 17.89 -4.56 -7.58
N GLY A 211 18.35 -5.63 -8.24
CA GLY A 211 18.25 -7.00 -7.72
C GLY A 211 16.92 -7.71 -8.02
N SER A 212 16.02 -7.07 -8.78
CA SER A 212 14.75 -7.65 -9.25
C SER A 212 14.89 -8.44 -10.55
N ILE A 213 13.81 -9.11 -10.99
CA ILE A 213 13.72 -9.77 -12.30
C ILE A 213 12.98 -8.84 -13.26
N THR A 214 13.73 -8.09 -14.06
CA THR A 214 13.17 -7.02 -14.93
C THR A 214 12.61 -7.51 -16.27
N THR A 215 12.29 -8.80 -16.42
CA THR A 215 11.98 -9.37 -17.74
C THR A 215 10.53 -9.17 -18.18
N LYS A 216 9.58 -9.31 -17.26
CA LYS A 216 8.15 -9.21 -17.57
C LYS A 216 7.51 -7.92 -17.04
N HIS A 217 7.96 -7.46 -15.88
CA HIS A 217 7.43 -6.30 -15.20
C HIS A 217 8.54 -5.28 -14.92
N ALA A 218 9.12 -4.72 -15.99
CA ALA A 218 10.23 -3.78 -15.84
C ALA A 218 9.81 -2.46 -15.15
N ASP A 219 8.50 -2.18 -15.12
CA ASP A 219 7.87 -1.13 -14.36
C ASP A 219 6.92 -1.76 -13.33
N GLY A 220 7.49 -2.18 -12.21
CA GLY A 220 6.76 -3.00 -11.24
C GLY A 220 5.53 -2.31 -10.65
N TYR A 221 5.50 -0.99 -10.57
CA TYR A 221 4.35 -0.26 -10.03
C TYR A 221 3.23 -0.11 -11.06
N ASP A 222 3.56 0.37 -12.26
CA ASP A 222 2.52 0.67 -13.26
C ASP A 222 1.95 -0.61 -13.89
N ASP A 223 2.78 -1.65 -14.05
CA ASP A 223 2.31 -2.95 -14.50
C ASP A 223 1.37 -3.60 -13.48
N ALA A 224 1.71 -3.56 -12.19
CA ALA A 224 0.86 -4.13 -11.13
C ALA A 224 -0.45 -3.38 -10.97
N ALA A 225 -0.43 -2.04 -10.99
CA ALA A 225 -1.64 -1.23 -10.89
C ALA A 225 -2.64 -1.56 -12.02
N ARG A 226 -2.13 -1.65 -13.25
CA ARG A 226 -2.93 -2.00 -14.43
C ARG A 226 -3.50 -3.40 -14.32
N ASP A 227 -2.65 -4.38 -14.01
CA ASP A 227 -3.03 -5.79 -14.02
C ASP A 227 -3.97 -6.12 -12.84
N PHE A 228 -3.76 -5.51 -11.68
CA PHE A 228 -4.66 -5.61 -10.52
C PHE A 228 -6.04 -4.98 -10.79
N ALA A 229 -6.08 -3.77 -11.36
CA ALA A 229 -7.35 -3.14 -11.74
C ALA A 229 -8.11 -4.00 -12.77
N ALA A 230 -7.41 -4.54 -13.77
CA ALA A 230 -7.98 -5.47 -14.75
C ALA A 230 -8.50 -6.77 -14.10
N ALA A 231 -7.79 -7.30 -13.11
CA ALA A 231 -8.21 -8.47 -12.35
C ALA A 231 -9.51 -8.20 -11.57
N ILE A 232 -9.68 -7.02 -10.97
CA ILE A 232 -10.95 -6.63 -10.31
C ILE A 232 -12.10 -6.60 -11.33
N LEU A 233 -11.89 -6.00 -12.50
CA LEU A 233 -12.91 -5.97 -13.56
C LEU A 233 -13.28 -7.39 -14.05
N ALA A 234 -12.29 -8.26 -14.21
CA ALA A 234 -12.50 -9.64 -14.62
C ALA A 234 -13.25 -10.44 -13.55
N ALA A 235 -12.89 -10.27 -12.28
CA ALA A 235 -13.57 -10.89 -11.14
C ALA A 235 -15.01 -10.40 -11.00
N ALA A 236 -15.27 -9.11 -11.19
CA ALA A 236 -16.63 -8.59 -11.20
C ALA A 236 -17.47 -9.24 -12.31
N LYS A 237 -16.92 -9.31 -13.53
CA LYS A 237 -17.60 -9.96 -14.66
C LYS A 237 -17.90 -11.43 -14.40
N SER A 238 -16.96 -12.20 -13.84
CA SER A 238 -17.18 -13.62 -13.56
C SER A 238 -18.23 -13.86 -12.46
N HIS A 239 -18.39 -12.91 -11.55
CA HIS A 239 -19.41 -12.92 -10.49
C HIS A 239 -20.75 -12.28 -10.89
N GLY A 240 -20.90 -11.81 -12.13
CA GLY A 240 -22.12 -11.17 -12.60
C GLY A 240 -22.34 -9.75 -12.06
N TRP A 241 -21.31 -9.13 -11.48
CA TRP A 241 -21.33 -7.73 -11.06
C TRP A 241 -21.02 -6.80 -12.23
N HIS A 242 -21.56 -5.59 -12.16
CA HIS A 242 -21.18 -4.50 -13.03
C HIS A 242 -19.91 -3.85 -12.50
N ALA A 243 -18.92 -3.63 -13.36
CA ALA A 243 -17.74 -2.85 -12.99
C ALA A 243 -17.38 -1.84 -14.07
N SER A 244 -16.84 -0.71 -13.63
CA SER A 244 -16.31 0.34 -14.49
C SER A 244 -14.93 0.75 -14.00
N GLN A 245 -14.10 1.21 -14.93
CA GLN A 245 -12.78 1.75 -14.65
C GLN A 245 -12.66 3.11 -15.33
N ARG A 246 -12.05 4.04 -14.63
CA ARG A 246 -11.52 5.28 -15.21
C ARG A 246 -10.09 5.47 -14.78
N ILE A 247 -9.32 6.13 -15.64
CA ILE A 247 -7.93 6.47 -15.38
C ILE A 247 -7.90 7.94 -15.02
N VAL A 248 -7.21 8.30 -13.94
CA VAL A 248 -6.98 9.69 -13.55
C VAL A 248 -5.50 9.98 -13.51
N THR A 249 -5.13 11.18 -13.94
CA THR A 249 -3.78 11.71 -13.78
C THR A 249 -3.74 12.53 -12.50
N VAL A 250 -2.78 12.23 -11.63
CA VAL A 250 -2.54 12.92 -10.36
C VAL A 250 -1.28 13.76 -10.47
N ASN A 251 -1.03 14.63 -9.50
CA ASN A 251 0.20 15.42 -9.46
C ASN A 251 1.04 14.94 -8.29
N ARG A 252 2.07 14.12 -8.56
CA ARG A 252 3.04 13.70 -7.55
C ARG A 252 4.25 14.61 -7.59
N ARG A 253 4.87 14.87 -6.44
CA ARG A 253 6.00 15.80 -6.30
C ARG A 253 7.34 15.21 -6.82
N GLY A 254 7.31 14.27 -7.77
CA GLY A 254 8.50 13.71 -8.42
C GLY A 254 9.25 12.67 -7.58
N SER A 255 8.54 11.66 -7.10
CA SER A 255 9.09 10.54 -6.33
C SER A 255 9.48 9.40 -7.27
N ALA A 256 10.67 8.84 -7.13
CA ALA A 256 10.95 7.48 -7.61
C ALA A 256 10.71 6.51 -6.44
N GLY A 257 10.09 5.37 -6.70
CA GLY A 257 9.84 4.35 -5.70
C GLY A 257 11.08 3.57 -5.32
N GLU A 258 10.90 2.37 -4.79
CA GLU A 258 12.01 1.60 -4.23
C GLU A 258 13.15 1.43 -5.24
N GLY A 259 14.38 1.77 -4.84
CA GLY A 259 15.55 1.57 -5.69
C GLY A 259 15.58 2.42 -6.97
N GLY A 260 14.74 3.47 -7.05
CA GLY A 260 14.67 4.36 -8.20
C GLY A 260 13.71 3.88 -9.31
N VAL A 261 12.84 2.90 -9.02
CA VAL A 261 11.79 2.48 -9.95
C VAL A 261 10.82 3.66 -10.15
N PRO A 262 10.68 4.21 -11.37
CA PRO A 262 9.72 5.27 -11.62
C PRO A 262 8.31 4.70 -11.53
N PHE A 263 7.34 5.59 -11.37
CA PHE A 263 5.93 5.31 -11.56
C PHE A 263 5.29 6.54 -12.16
N ASP A 264 4.35 6.34 -13.07
CA ASP A 264 3.67 7.42 -13.73
C ASP A 264 2.67 8.10 -12.81
N ASP A 265 2.23 9.29 -13.20
CA ASP A 265 1.18 10.07 -12.55
C ASP A 265 -0.22 9.45 -12.70
N THR A 266 -0.32 8.14 -12.89
CA THR A 266 -1.54 7.42 -13.21
C THR A 266 -2.16 6.75 -11.98
N VAL A 267 -3.49 6.82 -11.86
CA VAL A 267 -4.28 6.04 -10.90
C VAL A 267 -5.48 5.40 -11.58
N TYR A 268 -5.66 4.10 -11.38
CA TYR A 268 -6.84 3.36 -11.84
C TYR A 268 -7.92 3.43 -10.79
N VAL A 269 -9.08 3.98 -11.12
CA VAL A 269 -10.22 3.98 -10.21
C VAL A 269 -11.31 3.06 -10.72
N VAL A 270 -11.63 2.08 -9.89
CA VAL A 270 -12.57 1.01 -10.20
C VAL A 270 -13.81 1.17 -9.31
N THR A 271 -14.98 1.02 -9.92
CA THR A 271 -16.27 0.98 -9.20
C THR A 271 -16.95 -0.34 -9.50
N VAL A 272 -17.33 -1.09 -8.45
CA VAL A 272 -17.96 -2.42 -8.57
C VAL A 272 -19.35 -2.42 -7.92
N ALA A 273 -20.37 -2.75 -8.70
CA ALA A 273 -21.76 -2.80 -8.28
C ALA A 273 -22.35 -4.20 -8.50
N GLY A 274 -22.92 -4.78 -7.44
CA GLY A 274 -23.56 -6.10 -7.43
C GLY A 274 -24.97 -6.06 -6.88
#